data_AF-A0A429RTC4-F1
#
_entry.id   AF-A0A429RTC4-F1
#
_cell.length_a   1.000
_cell.length_b   1.000
_cell.length_c   1.000
_cell.angle_alpha   90.00
_cell.angle_beta   90.00
_cell.angle_gamma   90.00
#
_symmetry.space_group_name_H-M   'P 1'
#
loop_
_entity.id
_entity.type
_entity.pdbx_description
1 polymer ?
#
loop_
_entity_poly.entity_id
_entity_poly.type
_entity_poly.pdbx_seq_one_letter_code
_entity_poly.pdbx_strand_id
1 'polypeptide(L)'
;MPWAVLVLAVPALLGAAGPSDETIPLRGNGPGERLDVTVTRTVDPAQPEGPADAPPAGERLVAVEFRLKNTGTADYKDSPQNGAHLIDSQGQRFASAPGATTAGTEFPAVVTLEPQATTSGFVTFAIPAQAEIAALQFAMNSGFADDVGQWTYDAAGDAPAGAADAARPAEATGASGAAGASGASGASGAPDAAGP
;
A
#
# COMPACT_ATOMS: atom_id res chain seq x y z
N MET A 1 24.89 36.89 19.85
CA MET A 1 24.94 35.98 18.70
C MET A 1 23.88 34.88 18.91
N PRO A 2 22.61 35.05 18.51
CA PRO A 2 21.67 33.95 18.57
C PRO A 2 21.90 33.02 17.37
N TRP A 3 22.39 31.82 17.68
CA TRP A 3 22.34 30.63 16.86
C TRP A 3 20.92 30.35 16.34
N ALA A 4 20.77 30.28 15.02
CA ALA A 4 19.56 29.80 14.38
C ALA A 4 19.58 28.26 14.39
N VAL A 5 18.59 27.66 15.03
CA VAL A 5 18.27 26.24 14.87
C VAL A 5 17.59 26.09 13.51
N LEU A 6 18.29 25.48 12.55
CA LEU A 6 17.72 25.06 11.29
C LEU A 6 16.86 23.83 11.56
N VAL A 7 15.54 24.02 11.65
CA VAL A 7 14.58 22.91 11.63
C VAL A 7 14.54 22.41 10.19
N LEU A 8 15.24 21.31 9.92
CA LEU A 8 15.05 20.53 8.70
C LEU A 8 13.64 19.94 8.75
N ALA A 9 12.75 20.47 7.93
CA ALA A 9 11.49 19.82 7.62
C ALA A 9 11.80 18.47 6.97
N VAL A 10 11.58 17.38 7.70
CA VAL A 10 11.53 16.05 7.10
C VAL A 10 10.27 16.02 6.24
N PRO A 11 10.36 15.80 4.92
CA PRO A 11 9.16 15.60 4.13
C PRO A 11 8.47 14.35 4.66
N ALA A 12 7.25 14.52 5.18
CA ALA A 12 6.36 13.40 5.44
C ALA A 12 6.08 12.75 4.08
N LEU A 13 6.75 11.63 3.81
CA LEU A 13 6.28 10.69 2.80
C LEU A 13 4.89 10.27 3.27
N LEU A 14 3.86 10.81 2.62
CA LEU A 14 2.50 10.30 2.80
C LEU A 14 2.53 8.85 2.33
N GLY A 15 2.49 7.92 3.28
CA GLY A 15 2.26 6.50 2.98
C GLY A 15 0.93 6.33 2.24
N ALA A 16 0.80 5.20 1.53
CA ALA A 16 -0.46 4.86 0.86
C ALA A 16 -1.63 4.92 1.85
N ALA A 17 -2.72 5.57 1.46
CA ALA A 17 -3.97 5.50 2.21
C ALA A 17 -4.51 4.09 2.05
N GLY A 18 -4.35 3.29 3.10
CA GLY A 18 -4.79 1.90 3.08
C GLY A 18 -6.30 1.74 3.15
N PRO A 19 -6.79 0.53 2.85
CA PRO A 19 -8.19 0.17 3.00
C PRO A 19 -8.53 0.17 4.50
N SER A 20 -8.97 1.30 5.01
CA SER A 20 -9.46 1.44 6.38
C SER A 20 -10.94 1.11 6.43
N ASP A 21 -11.32 0.28 7.40
CA ASP A 21 -12.69 -0.11 7.79
C ASP A 21 -13.43 -1.06 6.84
N GLU A 22 -12.82 -1.52 5.75
CA GLU A 22 -13.41 -2.56 4.91
C GLU A 22 -13.36 -3.92 5.61
N THR A 23 -14.53 -4.59 5.67
CA THR A 23 -14.69 -5.90 6.29
C THR A 23 -14.96 -6.96 5.25
N ILE A 24 -14.14 -8.02 5.23
CA ILE A 24 -14.33 -9.19 4.37
C ILE A 24 -14.68 -10.40 5.25
N PRO A 25 -15.85 -11.05 5.03
CA PRO A 25 -16.18 -12.29 5.70
C PRO A 25 -15.43 -13.47 5.05
N LEU A 26 -14.71 -14.23 5.86
CA LEU A 26 -13.90 -15.37 5.41
C LEU A 26 -14.41 -16.68 5.98
N ARG A 27 -14.09 -17.76 5.27
CA ARG A 27 -14.40 -19.14 5.66
C ARG A 27 -13.12 -19.90 5.95
N GLY A 28 -13.12 -20.62 7.06
CA GLY A 28 -12.11 -21.62 7.33
C GLY A 28 -12.42 -22.96 6.68
N ASN A 29 -11.48 -23.89 6.78
CA ASN A 29 -11.59 -25.24 6.25
C ASN A 29 -12.50 -26.14 7.11
N GLY A 30 -12.68 -25.80 8.39
CA GLY A 30 -13.50 -26.54 9.32
C GLY A 30 -15.00 -26.21 9.24
N PRO A 31 -15.89 -27.16 9.62
CA PRO A 31 -17.32 -26.89 9.67
C PRO A 31 -17.64 -25.79 10.69
N GLY A 32 -18.39 -24.78 10.26
CA GLY A 32 -18.80 -23.68 11.12
C GLY A 32 -17.75 -22.60 11.34
N GLU A 33 -16.56 -22.70 10.74
CA GLU A 33 -15.53 -21.67 10.78
C GLU A 33 -15.92 -20.48 9.89
N ARG A 34 -16.09 -19.31 10.51
CA ARG A 34 -16.30 -18.02 9.83
C ARG A 34 -15.61 -16.92 10.62
N LEU A 35 -14.99 -15.98 9.92
CA LEU A 35 -14.34 -14.84 10.54
C LEU A 35 -14.60 -13.60 9.69
N ASP A 36 -15.19 -12.57 10.29
CA ASP A 36 -15.20 -11.25 9.68
C ASP A 36 -13.87 -10.59 10.00
N VAL A 37 -13.11 -10.24 8.96
CA VAL A 37 -11.80 -9.60 9.06
C VAL A 37 -11.95 -8.16 8.59
N THR A 38 -11.66 -7.20 9.46
CA THR A 38 -11.60 -5.78 9.10
C THR A 38 -10.16 -5.30 9.18
N VAL A 39 -9.68 -4.56 8.17
CA VAL A 39 -8.44 -3.78 8.27
C VAL A 39 -8.80 -2.42 8.84
N THR A 40 -8.39 -2.11 10.07
CA THR A 40 -8.78 -0.85 10.71
C THR A 40 -7.74 0.25 10.53
N ARG A 41 -6.46 -0.13 10.39
CA ARG A 41 -5.37 0.82 10.27
C ARG A 41 -4.16 0.20 9.59
N THR A 42 -3.48 0.97 8.75
CA THR A 42 -2.11 0.66 8.31
C THR A 42 -1.18 1.78 8.75
N VAL A 43 -0.04 1.43 9.32
CA VAL A 43 1.05 2.35 9.70
C VAL A 43 2.26 2.01 8.86
N ASP A 44 2.59 2.89 7.91
CA ASP A 44 3.73 2.76 7.00
C ASP A 44 4.45 4.13 6.86
N PRO A 45 5.72 4.25 7.28
CA PRO A 45 6.52 3.24 7.99
C PRO A 45 6.15 3.14 9.47
N ALA A 46 6.05 1.92 9.98
CA ALA A 46 5.95 1.66 11.42
C ALA A 46 7.30 1.84 12.11
N GLN A 47 7.29 2.46 13.31
CA GLN A 47 8.51 2.65 14.09
C GLN A 47 8.71 1.47 15.04
N PRO A 48 9.92 0.87 15.10
CA PRO A 48 10.21 -0.20 16.04
C PRO A 48 10.12 0.30 17.49
N GLU A 49 9.72 -0.56 18.43
CA GLU A 49 9.71 -0.21 19.87
C GLU A 49 11.12 -0.02 20.43
N GLY A 50 12.10 -0.79 19.92
CA GLY A 50 13.49 -0.67 20.32
C GLY A 50 14.47 -1.12 19.24
N PRO A 51 15.78 -0.99 19.50
CA PRO A 51 16.82 -1.36 18.53
C PRO A 51 16.80 -2.85 18.13
N ALA A 52 16.28 -3.72 18.99
CA ALA A 52 16.14 -5.15 18.71
C ALA A 52 15.04 -5.47 17.70
N ASP A 53 14.05 -4.57 17.58
CA ASP A 53 12.93 -4.69 16.64
C ASP A 53 13.20 -3.95 15.33
N ALA A 54 14.39 -3.37 15.15
CA ALA A 54 14.74 -2.65 13.95
C ALA A 54 14.64 -3.56 12.70
N PRO A 55 14.08 -3.07 11.59
CA PRO A 55 14.04 -3.85 10.36
C PRO A 55 15.45 -4.17 9.86
N PRO A 56 15.61 -5.24 9.08
CA PRO A 56 16.85 -5.49 8.34
C PRO A 56 17.28 -4.29 7.51
N ALA A 57 18.59 -4.21 7.23
CA ALA A 57 19.14 -3.11 6.45
C ALA A 57 18.51 -3.07 5.04
N GLY A 58 18.00 -1.90 4.65
CA GLY A 58 17.32 -1.71 3.36
C GLY A 58 15.82 -2.02 3.39
N GLU A 59 15.28 -2.42 4.54
CA GLU A 59 13.85 -2.66 4.75
C GLU A 59 13.24 -1.59 5.66
N ARG A 60 11.91 -1.53 5.66
CA ARG A 60 11.10 -0.75 6.59
C ARG A 60 10.03 -1.66 7.20
N LEU A 61 9.60 -1.31 8.41
CA LEU A 61 8.47 -1.98 9.03
C LEU A 61 7.16 -1.37 8.54
N VAL A 62 6.16 -2.22 8.38
CA VAL A 62 4.76 -1.85 8.13
C VAL A 62 3.92 -2.60 9.16
N ALA A 63 3.05 -1.89 9.88
CA ALA A 63 2.18 -2.50 10.87
C ALA A 63 0.72 -2.33 10.43
N VAL A 64 -0.01 -3.45 10.32
CA VAL A 64 -1.42 -3.46 9.91
C VAL A 64 -2.26 -3.94 11.08
N GLU A 65 -3.20 -3.12 11.52
CA GLU A 65 -4.19 -3.47 12.52
C GLU A 65 -5.36 -4.18 11.88
N PHE A 66 -5.70 -5.34 12.43
CA PHE A 66 -6.93 -6.03 12.09
C PHE A 66 -7.88 -6.04 13.28
N ARG A 67 -9.17 -5.99 12.98
CA ARG A 67 -10.24 -6.42 13.88
C ARG A 67 -10.80 -7.73 13.38
N LEU A 68 -10.77 -8.75 14.23
CA LEU A 68 -11.26 -10.10 13.93
C LEU A 68 -12.51 -10.36 14.74
N LYS A 69 -13.61 -10.71 14.09
CA LYS A 69 -14.85 -11.14 14.74
C LYS A 69 -15.21 -12.55 14.31
N ASN A 70 -15.32 -13.47 15.27
CA ASN A 70 -15.80 -14.82 14.98
C ASN A 70 -17.30 -14.79 14.71
N THR A 71 -17.70 -14.87 13.44
CA THR A 71 -19.11 -14.93 13.02
C THR A 71 -19.60 -16.38 12.85
N GLY A 72 -18.73 -17.35 13.13
CA GLY A 72 -19.00 -18.76 12.99
C GLY A 72 -19.75 -19.35 14.18
N THR A 73 -19.86 -20.68 14.12
CA THR A 73 -20.42 -21.49 15.21
C THR A 73 -19.35 -22.34 15.91
N ALA A 74 -18.14 -22.39 15.36
CA ALA A 74 -16.97 -23.02 15.96
C ALA A 74 -16.05 -21.96 16.60
N ASP A 75 -15.25 -22.36 17.59
CA ASP A 75 -14.21 -21.49 18.14
C ASP A 75 -13.16 -21.20 17.05
N TYR A 76 -12.80 -19.93 16.90
CA TYR A 76 -11.63 -19.56 16.13
C TYR A 76 -10.39 -19.79 17.00
N LYS A 77 -9.41 -20.53 16.48
CA LYS A 77 -8.11 -20.73 17.11
C LYS A 77 -7.03 -20.84 16.06
N ASP A 78 -6.24 -19.78 15.90
CA ASP A 78 -5.26 -19.69 14.82
C ASP A 78 -4.16 -18.66 15.14
N SER A 79 -3.19 -18.54 14.23
CA SER A 79 -2.10 -17.57 14.25
C SER A 79 -2.32 -16.53 13.14
N PRO A 80 -2.96 -15.38 13.41
CA PRO A 80 -3.24 -14.36 12.39
C PRO A 80 -2.02 -13.92 11.59
N GLN A 81 -0.85 -13.87 12.24
CA GLN A 81 0.44 -13.52 11.63
C GLN A 81 0.77 -14.43 10.43
N ASN A 82 0.52 -15.74 10.54
CA ASN A 82 0.79 -16.71 9.47
C ASN A 82 -0.14 -16.56 8.26
N GLY A 83 -1.36 -16.08 8.50
CA GLY A 83 -2.39 -15.94 7.48
C GLY A 83 -2.30 -14.65 6.68
N ALA A 84 -1.50 -13.68 7.14
CA ALA A 84 -1.46 -12.33 6.60
C ALA A 84 -0.24 -12.10 5.69
N HIS A 85 -0.46 -11.40 4.58
CA HIS A 85 0.59 -11.06 3.63
C HIS A 85 0.42 -9.69 3.01
N LEU A 86 1.50 -8.92 2.89
CA LEU A 86 1.54 -7.74 2.03
C LEU A 86 1.96 -8.12 0.61
N ILE A 87 1.40 -7.42 -0.35
CA ILE A 87 1.72 -7.55 -1.77
C ILE A 87 2.13 -6.19 -2.28
N ASP A 88 3.30 -6.09 -2.92
CA ASP A 88 3.74 -4.85 -3.54
C ASP A 88 3.22 -4.68 -4.97
N SER A 89 3.48 -3.52 -5.57
CA SER A 89 3.10 -3.19 -6.95
C SER A 89 3.79 -4.06 -8.01
N GLN A 90 4.82 -4.82 -7.63
CA GLN A 90 5.48 -5.81 -8.48
C GLN A 90 4.89 -7.22 -8.33
N GLY A 91 3.91 -7.39 -7.44
CA GLY A 91 3.28 -8.68 -7.13
C GLY A 91 4.10 -9.56 -6.20
N GLN A 92 5.15 -9.03 -5.56
CA GLN A 92 5.92 -9.76 -4.57
C GLN A 92 5.11 -9.86 -3.27
N ARG A 93 5.10 -11.06 -2.68
CA ARG A 93 4.37 -11.36 -1.45
C ARG A 93 5.34 -11.41 -0.26
N PHE A 94 5.03 -10.66 0.78
CA PHE A 94 5.79 -10.57 2.02
C PHE A 94 4.98 -11.18 3.17
N ALA A 95 5.58 -12.11 3.91
CA ALA A 95 4.98 -12.65 5.13
C ALA A 95 5.19 -11.70 6.31
N SER A 96 4.45 -11.92 7.39
CA SER A 96 4.68 -11.20 8.65
C SER A 96 6.12 -11.40 9.14
N ALA A 97 6.70 -10.36 9.72
CA ALA A 97 7.99 -10.39 10.37
C ALA A 97 7.81 -10.21 11.88
N PRO A 98 8.67 -10.84 12.71
CA PRO A 98 8.73 -10.51 14.13
C PRO A 98 9.27 -9.09 14.31
N GLY A 99 8.72 -8.35 15.26
CA GLY A 99 9.27 -7.06 15.67
C GLY A 99 8.19 -6.14 16.21
N ALA A 100 8.28 -5.80 17.50
CA ALA A 100 7.32 -4.92 18.12
C ALA A 100 7.43 -3.51 17.53
N THR A 101 6.28 -2.87 17.29
CA THR A 101 6.24 -1.50 16.79
C THR A 101 5.46 -0.60 17.74
N THR A 102 5.78 0.69 17.72
CA THR A 102 5.03 1.70 18.48
C THR A 102 3.63 1.96 17.90
N ALA A 103 3.23 1.25 16.84
CA ALA A 103 1.89 1.36 16.24
C ALA A 103 0.79 0.82 17.17
N GLY A 104 1.12 -0.18 18.00
CA GLY A 104 0.21 -0.78 18.97
C GLY A 104 0.55 -2.23 19.28
N THR A 105 -0.31 -2.88 20.06
CA THR A 105 -0.12 -4.26 20.50
C THR A 105 -0.31 -5.25 19.35
N GLU A 106 0.68 -6.11 19.13
CA GLU A 106 0.58 -7.21 18.17
C GLU A 106 -0.39 -8.29 18.63
N PHE A 107 -0.91 -9.06 17.69
CA PHE A 107 -1.57 -10.31 18.06
C PHE A 107 -0.60 -11.24 18.80
N PRO A 108 -1.08 -11.99 19.81
CA PRO A 108 -0.32 -13.10 20.35
C PRO A 108 -0.12 -14.17 19.27
N ALA A 109 0.84 -15.06 19.50
CA ALA A 109 1.14 -16.18 18.59
C ALA A 109 -0.08 -17.05 18.27
N VAL A 110 -1.03 -17.17 19.21
CA VAL A 110 -2.31 -17.83 18.99
C VAL A 110 -3.43 -16.93 19.52
N VAL A 111 -4.40 -16.62 18.67
CA VAL A 111 -5.65 -15.97 19.04
C VAL A 111 -6.73 -17.04 19.19
N THR A 112 -7.51 -16.97 20.26
CA THR A 112 -8.70 -17.81 20.46
C THR A 112 -9.92 -16.93 20.67
N LEU A 113 -10.98 -17.16 19.89
CA LEU A 113 -12.24 -16.41 19.99
C LEU A 113 -13.42 -17.38 19.98
N GLU A 114 -14.23 -17.31 21.03
CA GLU A 114 -15.55 -17.93 21.04
C GLU A 114 -16.45 -17.32 19.96
N PRO A 115 -17.53 -18.02 19.53
CA PRO A 115 -18.53 -17.44 18.64
C PRO A 115 -19.00 -16.06 19.10
N GLN A 116 -19.09 -15.13 18.15
CA GLN A 116 -19.43 -13.72 18.31
C GLN A 116 -18.39 -12.85 19.05
N ALA A 117 -17.33 -13.44 19.61
CA ALA A 117 -16.25 -12.66 20.21
C ALA A 117 -15.46 -11.87 19.15
N THR A 118 -14.89 -10.76 19.59
CA THR A 118 -14.11 -9.84 18.75
C THR A 118 -12.80 -9.48 19.44
N THR A 119 -11.73 -9.33 18.67
CA THR A 119 -10.44 -8.82 19.13
C THR A 119 -9.80 -7.93 18.06
N SER A 120 -8.85 -7.11 18.48
CA SER A 120 -8.01 -6.32 17.58
C SER A 120 -6.53 -6.51 17.92
N GLY A 121 -5.67 -6.34 16.92
CA GLY A 121 -4.24 -6.45 17.08
C GLY A 121 -3.50 -6.18 15.78
N PHE A 122 -2.21 -5.89 15.91
CA PHE A 122 -1.34 -5.63 14.77
C PHE A 122 -0.65 -6.90 14.27
N VAL A 123 -0.39 -6.91 12.95
CA VAL A 123 0.59 -7.79 12.31
C VAL A 123 1.65 -6.89 11.66
N THR A 124 2.91 -7.16 11.98
CA THR A 124 4.06 -6.41 11.46
C THR A 124 4.67 -7.14 10.26
N PHE A 125 5.14 -6.38 9.29
CA PHE A 125 5.83 -6.84 8.10
C PHE A 125 7.14 -6.07 7.95
N ALA A 126 8.16 -6.70 7.41
CA ALA A 126 9.38 -6.04 6.97
C ALA A 126 9.45 -6.17 5.43
N ILE A 127 9.49 -5.03 4.74
CA ILE A 127 9.49 -4.97 3.27
C ILE A 127 10.60 -4.03 2.79
N PRO A 128 11.12 -4.18 1.56
CA PRO A 128 12.11 -3.26 1.02
C PRO A 128 11.67 -1.81 1.18
N ALA A 129 12.57 -0.91 1.57
CA ALA A 129 12.22 0.46 1.93
C ALA A 129 11.54 1.25 0.79
N GLN A 130 11.76 0.83 -0.47
CA GLN A 130 11.20 1.44 -1.67
C GLN A 130 10.00 0.67 -2.26
N ALA A 131 9.60 -0.47 -1.67
CA ALA A 131 8.47 -1.25 -2.17
C ALA A 131 7.16 -0.48 -1.95
N GLU A 132 6.35 -0.32 -2.99
CA GLU A 132 5.01 0.28 -2.88
C GLU A 132 4.00 -0.81 -2.58
N ILE A 133 3.23 -0.67 -1.50
CA ILE A 133 2.21 -1.65 -1.13
C ILE A 133 1.02 -1.48 -2.08
N ALA A 134 0.60 -2.58 -2.71
CA ALA A 134 -0.56 -2.64 -3.59
C ALA A 134 -1.76 -3.34 -2.96
N ALA A 135 -1.51 -4.38 -2.15
CA ALA A 135 -2.57 -5.12 -1.50
C ALA A 135 -2.14 -5.76 -0.18
N LEU A 136 -3.14 -6.11 0.62
CA LEU A 136 -3.04 -6.97 1.79
C LEU A 136 -3.90 -8.20 1.55
N GLN A 137 -3.39 -9.37 1.93
CA GLN A 137 -4.15 -10.62 1.95
C GLN A 137 -4.23 -11.19 3.36
N PHE A 138 -5.34 -11.86 3.65
CA PHE A 138 -5.55 -12.63 4.87
C PHE A 138 -6.31 -13.93 4.55
N ALA A 139 -5.84 -15.05 5.07
CA ALA A 139 -6.55 -16.33 5.00
C ALA A 139 -6.53 -17.05 6.35
N MET A 140 -7.64 -17.71 6.69
CA MET A 140 -7.78 -18.52 7.91
C MET A 140 -6.93 -19.80 7.83
N ASN A 141 -6.89 -20.53 8.95
CA ASN A 141 -6.15 -21.78 9.12
C ASN A 141 -4.67 -21.61 8.80
N SER A 142 -4.03 -20.58 9.38
CA SER A 142 -2.63 -20.22 9.17
C SER A 142 -2.26 -19.97 7.70
N GLY A 143 -3.20 -19.44 6.93
CA GLY A 143 -3.01 -19.16 5.51
C GLY A 143 -3.30 -20.33 4.56
N PHE A 144 -3.79 -21.47 5.08
CA PHE A 144 -4.12 -22.66 4.29
C PHE A 144 -5.59 -22.77 3.88
N ALA A 145 -6.44 -21.82 4.27
CA ALA A 145 -7.80 -21.75 3.77
C ALA A 145 -7.83 -21.32 2.29
N ASP A 146 -8.72 -21.92 1.50
CA ASP A 146 -8.92 -21.55 0.08
C ASP A 146 -9.58 -20.17 -0.07
N ASP A 147 -10.33 -19.72 0.94
CA ASP A 147 -11.01 -18.42 0.95
C ASP A 147 -10.05 -17.33 1.47
N VAL A 148 -9.65 -16.43 0.57
CA VAL A 148 -8.64 -15.39 0.83
C VAL A 148 -9.30 -14.02 0.73
N GLY A 149 -9.23 -13.25 1.82
CA GLY A 149 -9.56 -11.84 1.82
C GLY A 149 -8.43 -11.05 1.18
N GLN A 150 -8.78 -10.09 0.33
CA GLN A 150 -7.82 -9.18 -0.26
C GLN A 150 -8.34 -7.75 -0.20
N TRP A 151 -7.54 -6.86 0.34
CA TRP A 151 -7.80 -5.43 0.36
C TRP A 151 -6.77 -4.72 -0.50
N THR A 152 -7.21 -3.78 -1.33
CA THR A 152 -6.33 -2.98 -2.18
C THR A 152 -5.98 -1.67 -1.50
N TYR A 153 -4.72 -1.27 -1.60
CA TYR A 153 -4.31 0.08 -1.26
C TYR A 153 -4.60 0.96 -2.47
N ASP A 154 -5.30 2.07 -2.26
CA ASP A 154 -5.37 3.08 -3.30
C ASP A 154 -3.95 3.60 -3.49
N ALA A 155 -3.45 3.49 -4.72
CA ALA A 155 -2.28 4.29 -5.10
C ALA A 155 -2.66 5.73 -4.78
N ALA A 156 -1.89 6.40 -3.93
CA ALA A 156 -2.06 7.81 -3.66
C ALA A 156 -2.31 8.50 -5.01
N GLY A 157 -3.55 8.95 -5.22
CA GLY A 157 -3.99 9.46 -6.50
C GLY A 157 -3.05 10.56 -6.95
N ASP A 158 -2.69 10.52 -8.23
CA ASP A 158 -2.30 11.68 -9.04
C ASP A 158 -1.68 12.82 -8.22
N ALA A 159 -0.34 12.84 -8.09
CA ALA A 159 0.32 14.11 -7.84
C ALA A 159 -0.21 15.08 -8.90
N PRO A 160 -0.77 16.26 -8.54
CA PRO A 160 -1.39 17.13 -9.52
C PRO A 160 -0.39 17.39 -10.64
N ALA A 161 -0.72 16.93 -11.84
CA ALA A 161 -0.07 17.32 -13.08
C ALA A 161 -0.28 18.84 -13.26
N GLY A 162 0.53 19.61 -12.55
CA GLY A 162 0.33 21.03 -12.34
C GLY A 162 1.50 21.70 -11.63
N ALA A 163 2.72 21.19 -11.81
CA ALA A 163 3.95 21.87 -11.36
C ALA A 163 5.20 21.49 -12.18
N ALA A 164 5.04 21.08 -13.45
CA ALA A 164 6.14 20.74 -14.34
C ALA A 164 6.16 21.53 -15.67
N ASP A 165 5.45 22.67 -15.73
CA ASP A 165 5.64 23.67 -16.80
C ASP A 165 5.83 25.08 -16.24
N ALA A 166 6.77 25.23 -15.31
CA ALA A 166 7.24 26.54 -14.85
C ALA A 166 8.75 26.52 -14.57
N ALA A 167 9.52 25.99 -15.51
CA ALA A 167 10.97 26.21 -15.56
C ALA A 167 11.52 26.01 -16.99
N ARG A 168 10.95 26.71 -17.96
CA ARG A 168 11.74 27.13 -19.14
C ARG A 168 12.24 28.56 -18.88
N PRO A 169 13.55 28.82 -18.99
CA PRO A 169 14.03 30.19 -19.01
C PRO A 169 13.61 30.82 -20.35
N ALA A 170 12.77 31.85 -20.30
CA ALA A 170 12.55 32.71 -21.45
C ALA A 170 13.61 33.81 -21.40
N GLU A 171 14.64 33.66 -22.24
CA GLU A 171 15.54 34.74 -22.63
C GLU A 171 14.76 35.92 -23.20
N ALA A 172 15.23 37.11 -22.87
CA ALA A 172 14.63 38.37 -23.27
C ALA A 172 15.07 38.78 -24.69
N THR A 173 14.09 39.36 -25.40
CA THR A 173 14.21 40.47 -26.38
C THR A 173 14.97 40.27 -27.70
N GLY A 174 14.22 40.40 -28.80
CA GLY A 174 14.74 40.79 -30.11
C GLY A 174 13.59 40.99 -31.10
N ALA A 175 13.15 42.23 -31.30
CA ALA A 175 12.09 42.60 -32.23
C ALA A 175 12.59 42.78 -33.67
N SER A 176 11.63 42.64 -34.59
CA SER A 176 11.48 43.34 -35.90
C SER A 176 11.57 42.45 -37.14
N GLY A 177 10.64 42.70 -38.07
CA GLY A 177 10.73 42.23 -39.45
C GLY A 177 9.38 41.85 -40.05
N ALA A 178 8.88 42.68 -40.96
CA ALA A 178 7.53 42.62 -41.51
C ALA A 178 7.36 41.65 -42.70
N ALA A 179 6.08 41.33 -42.93
CA ALA A 179 5.40 41.20 -44.22
C ALA A 179 5.71 40.02 -45.18
N GLY A 180 4.61 39.31 -45.55
CA GLY A 180 4.18 39.27 -46.95
C GLY A 180 4.00 37.90 -47.61
N ALA A 181 2.72 37.56 -47.88
CA ALA A 181 2.20 36.84 -49.07
C ALA A 181 2.66 35.38 -49.29
N SER A 182 2.00 34.47 -50.02
CA SER A 182 0.66 34.25 -50.58
C SER A 182 0.76 32.95 -51.41
N GLY A 183 -0.28 32.10 -51.41
CA GLY A 183 -0.46 30.99 -52.38
C GLY A 183 0.43 29.75 -52.16
N ALA A 184 0.10 28.54 -52.60
CA ALA A 184 -0.99 28.07 -53.44
C ALA A 184 -1.21 26.55 -53.22
N SER A 185 -2.35 26.12 -53.74
CA SER A 185 -2.94 24.78 -53.90
C SER A 185 -2.12 23.68 -54.59
N GLY A 186 -2.48 22.42 -54.28
CA GLY A 186 -2.35 21.22 -55.12
C GLY A 186 -2.39 19.97 -54.22
N ALA A 187 -3.47 19.18 -54.14
CA ALA A 187 -3.85 18.08 -55.06
C ALA A 187 -2.66 17.14 -55.34
N SER A 188 -2.69 15.81 -55.30
CA SER A 188 -3.71 14.75 -55.19
C SER A 188 -2.92 13.45 -55.39
N GLY A 189 -3.26 12.33 -54.76
CA GLY A 189 -2.62 11.05 -55.13
C GLY A 189 -2.93 9.90 -54.18
N ALA A 190 -3.86 9.04 -54.61
CA ALA A 190 -4.33 7.82 -53.97
C ALA A 190 -3.31 6.64 -54.18
N PRO A 191 -3.57 5.45 -53.62
CA PRO A 191 -2.58 4.39 -53.34
C PRO A 191 -2.42 3.38 -54.48
N ASP A 192 -1.34 2.58 -54.48
CA ASP A 192 -1.24 1.41 -55.36
C ASP A 192 -0.50 0.21 -54.71
N ALA A 193 -1.05 -0.97 -55.03
CA ALA A 193 -0.56 -2.36 -55.07
C ALA A 193 0.35 -2.92 -53.93
N ALA A 194 0.06 -4.04 -53.26
CA ALA A 194 -0.28 -5.41 -53.70
C ALA A 194 0.90 -6.22 -54.32
N GLY A 195 1.28 -7.29 -53.60
CA GLY A 195 1.94 -8.51 -54.09
C GLY A 195 3.44 -8.64 -53.81
N PRO A 196 4.02 -9.86 -53.78
CA PRO A 196 3.42 -11.19 -54.03
C PRO A 196 2.99 -11.98 -52.78
#